data_AF-A0A5D3BSM3-F1
#
_entry.id   AF-A0A5D3BSM3-F1
#
_cell.length_a   1.000
_cell.length_b   1.000
_cell.length_c   1.000
_cell.angle_alpha   90.00
_cell.angle_beta   90.00
_cell.angle_gamma   90.00
#
_symmetry.space_group_name_H-M   'P 1'
#
loop_
_entity.id
_entity.type
_entity.pdbx_description
1 polymer ?
#
loop_
_entity_poly.entity_id
_entity_poly.type
_entity_poly.pdbx_seq_one_letter_code
_entity_poly.pdbx_strand_id
1 'polypeptide(L)'
;MTVMYKDWHEMLPFALHGYRTSVRTSNGATPFSLVYGVEVVLPIEVEVPSLRIIKERELEEVEWTQARYKELNLIKERRLTALCRGQLYQKKMTRAYDRKIRRRCF
;
A
#
# COMPACT_ATOMS: atom_id res chain seq x y z
N MET A 1 13.59 3.12 -25.57
CA MET A 1 13.04 1.77 -25.74
C MET A 1 11.55 1.91 -26.00
N THR A 2 11.06 1.32 -27.09
CA THR A 2 9.62 1.36 -27.44
C THR A 2 8.97 0.13 -26.81
N VAL A 3 8.11 0.33 -25.82
CA VAL A 3 7.42 -0.77 -25.11
C VAL A 3 6.26 -1.26 -25.97
N MET A 4 6.27 -2.54 -26.38
CA MET A 4 5.16 -3.16 -27.11
C MET A 4 4.31 -4.03 -26.18
N TYR A 5 3.07 -4.34 -26.57
CA TYR A 5 2.16 -5.16 -25.75
C TYR A 5 2.71 -6.57 -25.44
N LYS A 6 3.60 -7.08 -26.30
CA LYS A 6 4.24 -8.39 -26.15
C LYS A 6 5.26 -8.41 -25.00
N ASP A 7 5.74 -7.25 -24.57
CA ASP A 7 6.79 -7.09 -23.57
C ASP A 7 6.22 -6.89 -22.16
N TRP A 8 4.94 -7.27 -21.94
CA TRP A 8 4.26 -7.07 -20.66
C TRP A 8 5.00 -7.70 -19.47
N HIS A 9 5.73 -8.79 -19.72
CA HIS A 9 6.51 -9.49 -18.72
C HIS A 9 7.73 -8.67 -18.25
N GLU A 10 8.31 -7.85 -19.11
CA GLU A 10 9.36 -6.89 -18.75
C GLU A 10 8.80 -5.75 -17.87
N MET A 11 7.53 -5.41 -18.06
CA MET A 11 6.82 -4.39 -17.28
C MET A 11 6.28 -4.89 -15.95
N LEU A 12 6.19 -6.22 -15.76
CA LEU A 12 5.61 -6.83 -14.57
C LEU A 12 6.27 -6.38 -13.25
N PRO A 13 7.61 -6.30 -13.12
CA PRO A 13 8.25 -5.82 -11.89
C PRO A 13 7.84 -4.40 -11.52
N PHE A 14 7.70 -3.51 -12.52
CA PHE A 14 7.29 -2.12 -12.33
C PHE A 14 5.82 -2.02 -11.92
N ALA A 15 4.95 -2.80 -12.57
CA ALA A 15 3.53 -2.87 -12.21
C ALA A 15 3.33 -3.40 -10.78
N LEU A 16 4.09 -4.44 -10.39
CA LEU A 16 4.07 -4.97 -9.03
C LEU A 16 4.61 -3.97 -8.01
N HIS A 17 5.68 -3.24 -8.34
CA HIS A 17 6.20 -2.19 -7.48
C HIS A 17 5.14 -1.11 -7.24
N GLY A 18 4.55 -0.55 -8.31
CA GLY A 18 3.49 0.45 -8.20
C GLY A 18 2.27 -0.05 -7.42
N TYR A 19 1.88 -1.31 -7.62
CA TYR A 19 0.80 -1.93 -6.85
C TYR A 19 1.11 -2.01 -5.34
N ARG A 20 2.36 -2.35 -4.98
CA ARG A 20 2.80 -2.51 -3.59
C ARG A 20 2.99 -1.18 -2.86
N THR A 21 3.37 -0.12 -3.56
CA THR A 21 3.67 1.19 -2.97
C THR A 21 2.53 2.19 -3.05
N SER A 22 1.50 1.93 -3.86
CA SER A 22 0.33 2.80 -3.96
C SER A 22 -0.75 2.47 -2.92
N VAL A 23 -1.38 3.51 -2.37
CA VAL A 23 -2.52 3.36 -1.45
C VAL A 23 -3.70 2.73 -2.19
N ARG A 24 -4.26 1.63 -1.65
CA ARG A 24 -5.42 0.97 -2.26
C ARG A 24 -6.70 1.61 -1.77
N THR A 25 -7.63 1.90 -2.68
CA THR A 25 -8.96 2.41 -2.34
C THR A 25 -9.78 1.45 -1.47
N SER A 26 -9.52 0.14 -1.57
CA SER A 26 -10.24 -0.89 -0.85
C SER A 26 -9.92 -0.95 0.64
N ASN A 27 -8.68 -0.65 1.05
CA ASN A 27 -8.24 -0.76 2.44
C ASN A 27 -7.62 0.55 2.99
N GLY A 28 -7.34 1.53 2.13
CA GLY A 28 -6.75 2.81 2.48
C GLY A 28 -5.29 2.75 2.95
N ALA A 29 -4.57 1.68 2.63
CA ALA A 29 -3.16 1.49 2.96
C ALA A 29 -2.37 0.98 1.74
N THR A 30 -1.04 1.09 1.77
CA THR A 30 -0.18 0.45 0.76
C THR A 30 0.00 -1.02 1.14
N PRO A 31 0.04 -1.97 0.18
CA PRO A 31 0.33 -3.36 0.49
C PRO A 31 1.69 -3.53 1.17
N PHE A 32 2.69 -2.70 0.83
CA PHE A 32 4.00 -2.74 1.45
C PHE A 32 3.93 -2.42 2.95
N SER A 33 3.24 -1.35 3.36
CA SER A 33 3.17 -0.98 4.78
C SER A 33 2.38 -1.96 5.63
N LEU A 34 1.42 -2.68 5.04
CA LEU A 34 0.76 -3.78 5.73
C LEU A 34 1.70 -4.97 6.00
N VAL A 35 2.66 -5.24 5.12
CA VAL A 35 3.63 -6.34 5.31
C VAL A 35 4.76 -5.93 6.25
N TYR A 36 5.42 -4.80 5.98
CA TYR A 36 6.65 -4.39 6.66
C TYR A 36 6.45 -3.37 7.79
N GLY A 37 5.22 -2.88 7.97
CA GLY A 37 4.85 -1.95 9.04
C GLY A 37 5.16 -0.49 8.78
N VAL A 38 5.81 -0.19 7.66
CA VAL A 38 6.23 1.16 7.29
C VAL A 38 6.09 1.36 5.79
N GLU A 39 5.89 2.60 5.38
CA GLU A 39 5.89 2.94 3.96
C GLU A 39 7.28 2.76 3.35
N VAL A 40 7.29 2.32 2.10
CA VAL A 40 8.53 2.19 1.31
C VAL A 40 9.22 3.56 1.25
N VAL A 41 10.54 3.56 1.40
CA VAL A 41 11.38 4.68 0.98
C VAL A 41 11.70 4.44 -0.50
N LEU A 42 11.25 5.31 -1.38
CA LEU A 42 11.53 5.18 -2.81
C LEU A 42 13.00 5.56 -3.09
N PRO A 43 13.65 4.94 -4.09
CA PRO A 43 15.03 5.31 -4.46
C PRO A 43 15.20 6.81 -4.75
N ILE A 44 14.20 7.43 -5.39
CA ILE A 44 14.21 8.87 -5.69
C ILE A 44 14.23 9.74 -4.43
N GLU A 45 13.64 9.29 -3.32
CA GLU A 45 13.67 10.01 -2.05
C GLU A 45 15.06 9.98 -1.39
N VAL A 46 15.90 9.02 -1.78
CA VAL A 46 17.28 8.91 -1.30
C VAL A 46 18.22 9.71 -2.20
N GLU A 47 18.04 9.60 -3.53
CA GLU A 47 18.80 10.35 -4.52
C GLU A 47 18.55 11.85 -4.42
N VAL A 48 17.28 12.24 -4.25
CA VAL A 48 16.85 13.58 -3.89
C VAL A 48 16.29 13.52 -2.46
N PRO A 49 17.11 13.82 -1.42
CA PRO A 49 16.73 13.64 -0.03
C PRO A 49 15.36 14.21 0.28
N SER A 50 14.39 13.33 0.51
CA SER A 50 13.04 13.73 0.88
C SER A 50 13.04 14.27 2.31
N LEU A 51 11.98 15.00 2.69
CA LEU A 51 11.80 15.48 4.07
C LEU A 51 11.87 14.34 5.10
N ARG A 52 11.41 13.14 4.72
CA ARG A 52 11.50 11.96 5.57
C ARG A 52 12.96 11.56 5.82
N ILE A 53 13.78 11.50 4.78
CA ILE A 53 15.19 11.14 4.88
C ILE A 53 15.99 12.20 5.64
N ILE A 54 15.73 13.48 5.39
CA ILE A 54 16.38 14.58 6.11
C ILE A 54 16.07 14.46 7.60
N LYS A 55 14.80 14.30 7.96
CA LYS A 55 14.37 14.16 9.35
C LYS A 55 14.96 12.92 10.03
N GLU A 56 14.97 11.77 9.35
CA GLU A 56 15.55 10.54 9.92
C GLU A 56 17.06 10.66 10.16
N ARG A 57 17.80 11.43 9.35
CA ARG A 57 19.24 11.67 9.53
C ARG A 57 19.59 12.58 10.71
N GLU A 58 18.67 13.46 11.09
CA GLU A 58 18.87 14.41 12.20
C GLU A 58 18.60 13.81 13.58
N LEU A 59 17.96 12.63 13.64
CA LEU A 59 17.62 11.96 14.89
C LEU A 59 18.84 11.27 15.51
N GLU A 60 18.93 11.35 16.83
CA GLU A 60 19.86 10.51 17.58
C GLU A 60 19.39 9.04 17.54
N GLU A 61 20.32 8.08 17.65
CA GLU A 61 20.03 6.65 17.57
C GLU A 61 18.94 6.20 18.56
N VAL A 62 18.93 6.77 19.77
CA VAL A 62 17.94 6.47 20.81
C VAL A 62 16.55 6.95 20.38
N GLU A 63 16.46 8.16 19.83
CA GLU A 63 15.19 8.74 19.35
C GLU A 63 14.66 7.97 18.14
N TRP A 64 15.55 7.63 17.20
CA TRP A 64 15.22 6.83 16.03
C TRP A 64 14.66 5.47 16.42
N THR A 65 15.32 4.78 17.35
CA THR A 65 14.88 3.47 17.87
C THR A 65 13.51 3.58 18.55
N GLN A 66 13.29 4.63 19.35
CA GLN A 66 12.02 4.86 20.01
C GLN A 66 10.89 5.15 19.01
N ALA A 67 11.15 5.98 17.99
CA ALA A 67 10.21 6.25 16.91
C ALA A 67 9.84 4.97 16.16
N ARG A 68 10.85 4.14 15.83
CA ARG A 68 10.65 2.86 15.15
C ARG A 68 9.80 1.90 15.97
N TYR A 69 10.04 1.83 17.28
CA TYR A 69 9.25 0.99 18.18
C TYR A 69 7.77 1.43 18.22
N LYS A 70 7.51 2.75 18.28
CA LYS A 70 6.15 3.29 18.24
C LYS A 70 5.41 2.90 16.95
N GLU A 71 6.07 3.00 15.80
CA GLU A 71 5.48 2.57 14.51
C GLU A 71 5.12 1.08 14.52
N LEU A 72 6.03 0.23 15.00
CA LEU A 72 5.81 -1.21 15.06
C LEU A 72 4.68 -1.57 16.02
N ASN A 73 4.52 -0.83 17.12
CA ASN A 73 3.42 -1.06 18.06
C ASN A 73 2.05 -0.84 17.40
N LEU A 74 1.95 0.13 16.48
CA LEU A 74 0.73 0.47 15.76
C LEU A 74 0.43 -0.46 14.57
N ILE A 75 1.34 -1.38 14.21
CA ILE A 75 1.20 -2.20 12.99
C ILE A 75 -0.06 -3.08 13.03
N LYS A 76 -0.37 -3.64 14.20
CA LYS A 76 -1.52 -4.53 14.38
C LYS A 76 -2.83 -3.78 14.16
N GLU A 77 -2.92 -2.56 14.69
CA GLU A 77 -4.09 -1.69 14.54
C GLU A 77 -4.28 -1.25 13.08
N ARG A 78 -3.18 -0.88 12.39
CA ARG A 78 -3.21 -0.54 10.96
C ARG A 78 -3.72 -1.72 10.11
N ARG A 79 -3.21 -2.93 10.38
CA ARG A 79 -3.66 -4.17 9.71
C ARG A 79 -5.13 -4.46 9.98
N LEU A 80 -5.57 -4.35 11.22
CA LEU A 80 -6.98 -4.56 11.58
C LEU A 80 -7.89 -3.55 10.88
N THR A 81 -7.50 -2.28 10.88
CA THR A 81 -8.23 -1.20 10.19
C THR A 81 -8.33 -1.48 8.69
N ALA A 82 -7.24 -1.90 8.06
CA ALA A 82 -7.21 -2.26 6.64
C ALA A 82 -8.11 -3.46 6.32
N LEU A 83 -8.14 -4.48 7.20
CA LEU A 83 -9.04 -5.63 7.07
C LEU A 83 -10.51 -5.21 7.15
N CYS A 84 -10.89 -4.42 8.16
CA CYS A 84 -12.25 -3.92 8.32
C CYS A 84 -12.70 -3.10 7.11
N ARG A 85 -11.84 -2.20 6.62
CA ARG A 85 -12.11 -1.42 5.38
C ARG A 85 -12.28 -2.33 4.16
N GLY A 86 -11.40 -3.33 4.01
CA GLY A 86 -11.49 -4.31 2.93
C GLY A 86 -12.80 -5.07 2.93
N GLN A 87 -13.28 -5.52 4.09
CA GLN A 87 -14.57 -6.19 4.23
C GLN A 87 -15.75 -5.27 3.89
N LEU A 88 -15.73 -4.02 4.34
CA LEU A 88 -16.75 -3.03 3.99
C LEU A 88 -16.77 -2.73 2.49
N TYR A 89 -15.59 -2.60 1.88
CA TYR A 89 -15.45 -2.42 0.44
C TYR A 89 -16.02 -3.61 -0.34
N GLN A 90 -15.68 -4.84 0.06
CA GLN A 90 -16.23 -6.06 -0.55
C GLN A 90 -17.76 -6.09 -0.45
N LYS A 91 -18.32 -5.85 0.74
CA LYS A 91 -19.79 -5.78 0.94
C LYS A 91 -20.44 -4.73 0.03
N LYS A 92 -19.81 -3.56 -0.13
CA LYS A 92 -20.29 -2.50 -1.03
C LYS A 92 -20.27 -2.97 -2.49
N MET A 93 -19.20 -3.62 -2.92
CA MET A 93 -19.07 -4.17 -4.28
C MET A 93 -20.12 -5.26 -4.56
N THR A 94 -20.32 -6.19 -3.62
CA THR A 94 -21.35 -7.24 -3.73
C THR A 94 -22.73 -6.64 -3.89
N ARG A 95 -23.13 -5.70 -3.03
CA ARG A 95 -24.43 -5.01 -3.15
C ARG A 95 -24.61 -4.31 -4.49
N ALA A 96 -23.57 -3.65 -5.00
CA ALA A 96 -23.61 -2.96 -6.28
C ALA A 96 -23.75 -3.94 -7.46
N TYR A 97 -23.10 -5.10 -7.37
CA TYR A 97 -23.22 -6.18 -8.34
C TYR A 97 -24.61 -6.80 -8.30
N ASP A 98 -25.09 -7.23 -7.13
CA ASP A 98 -26.38 -7.88 -6.94
C ASP A 98 -27.55 -7.02 -7.43
N ARG A 99 -27.48 -5.70 -7.24
CA ARG A 99 -28.48 -4.75 -7.75
C ARG A 99 -28.64 -4.80 -9.28
N LYS A 100 -27.58 -5.18 -10.01
CA LYS A 100 -27.58 -5.26 -11.48
C LYS A 100 -28.02 -6.64 -11.99
N ILE A 101 -28.06 -7.66 -11.13
CA ILE A 101 -28.49 -9.00 -11.53
C ILE A 101 -30.01 -9.01 -11.66
N ARG A 102 -30.51 -9.25 -12.87
CA ARG A 102 -31.92 -9.61 -13.08
C ARG A 102 -32.08 -11.11 -12.89
N ARG A 103 -33.10 -11.54 -12.16
CA ARG A 103 -33.44 -12.96 -12.06
C ARG A 103 -33.77 -13.48 -13.47
N ARG A 104 -33.01 -14.47 -13.94
CA ARG A 104 -33.38 -15.26 -15.12
C ARG A 104 -34.45 -16.25 -14.67
N CYS A 105 -35.66 -16.10 -15.20
CA CYS A 105 -36.65 -17.16 -15.15
C CYS A 105 -36.36 -18.13 -16.31
N PHE A 106 -36.28 -19.42 -16.00
CA PHE A 106 -36.24 -20.51 -16.98
C PHE A 106 -37.63 -21.09 -17.14
#